data_AF-A0A7W1QVS4-F1
#
_entry.id   AF-A0A7W1QVS4-F1
#
_cell.length_a   1.000
_cell.length_b   1.000
_cell.length_c   1.000
_cell.angle_alpha   90.00
_cell.angle_beta   90.00
_cell.angle_gamma   90.00
#
_symmetry.space_group_name_H-M   'P 1'
#
loop_
_entity.id
_entity.type
_entity.pdbx_description
1 polymer ?
#
loop_
_entity_poly.entity_id
_entity_poly.type
_entity_poly.pdbx_seq_one_letter_code
_entity_poly.pdbx_strand_id
1 'polypeptide(L)'
;MKRSYLFAGALALLAAAGSAAAADYKIGFVNVERLFRDSAPAKRVQQKLEREFSARETDVQKVARQVRELQGSLDKDGATMGESERRNKERDLANQSRDLQRLERQF
;
A
#
# COMPACT_ATOMS: atom_id res chain seq x y z
N MET A 1 -20.95 33.27 73.92
CA MET A 1 -21.57 32.16 73.14
C MET A 1 -21.62 32.43 71.63
N LYS A 2 -22.11 33.57 71.13
CA LYS A 2 -22.22 33.86 69.67
C LYS A 2 -20.91 33.76 68.86
N ARG A 3 -19.76 34.18 69.43
CA ARG A 3 -18.44 34.08 68.80
C ARG A 3 -17.91 32.65 68.61
N SER A 4 -18.37 31.71 69.45
CA SER A 4 -17.97 30.30 69.35
C SER A 4 -18.64 29.60 68.16
N TYR A 5 -19.88 29.97 67.84
CA TYR A 5 -20.59 29.45 66.66
C TYR A 5 -20.00 29.99 65.36
N LEU A 6 -19.52 31.24 65.35
CA LEU A 6 -18.81 31.82 64.20
C LEU A 6 -17.47 31.09 63.94
N PHE A 7 -16.74 30.76 65.00
CA PHE A 7 -15.50 29.97 64.88
C PHE A 7 -15.76 28.53 64.42
N ALA A 8 -16.80 27.88 64.96
CA ALA A 8 -17.21 26.54 64.52
C ALA A 8 -17.68 26.52 63.06
N GLY A 9 -18.40 27.56 62.61
CA GLY A 9 -18.82 27.72 61.22
C GLY A 9 -17.63 27.92 60.26
N ALA A 10 -16.64 28.72 60.65
CA ALA A 10 -15.43 28.91 59.85
C ALA A 10 -14.60 27.62 59.73
N LEU A 11 -14.50 26.83 60.82
CA LEU A 11 -13.79 25.56 60.81
C LEU A 11 -14.49 24.49 59.95
N ALA A 12 -15.82 24.47 59.96
CA ALA A 12 -16.61 23.59 59.07
C ALA A 12 -16.46 23.96 57.58
N LEU A 13 -16.38 25.26 57.26
CA LEU A 13 -16.13 25.73 55.90
C LEU A 13 -14.72 25.39 55.41
N LEU A 14 -13.70 25.48 56.28
CA LEU A 14 -12.35 25.03 55.97
C LEU A 14 -12.25 23.51 55.79
N ALA A 15 -12.98 22.73 56.58
CA ALA A 15 -13.03 21.27 56.45
C ALA A 15 -13.71 20.82 55.13
N ALA A 16 -14.69 21.59 54.64
CA ALA A 16 -15.36 21.33 53.36
C ALA A 16 -14.52 21.73 52.13
N ALA A 17 -13.47 22.53 52.30
CA ALA A 17 -12.60 22.98 51.20
C ALA A 17 -11.56 21.93 50.76
N GLY A 18 -11.47 20.78 51.45
CA GLY A 18 -10.43 19.77 51.27
C GLY A 18 -10.67 18.71 50.18
N SER A 19 -11.84 18.66 49.55
CA SER A 19 -12.13 17.69 48.49
C SER A 19 -11.77 18.24 47.11
N ALA A 20 -10.48 18.24 46.78
CA ALA A 20 -10.04 18.36 45.39
C ALA A 20 -10.45 17.07 44.65
N ALA A 21 -11.54 17.11 43.88
CA ALA A 21 -11.92 16.01 43.01
C ALA A 21 -10.93 15.93 41.85
N ALA A 22 -10.05 14.92 41.86
CA ALA A 22 -9.23 14.60 40.70
C ALA A 22 -10.17 14.14 39.57
N ALA A 23 -10.14 14.82 38.42
CA ALA A 23 -10.86 14.34 37.26
C ALA A 23 -10.23 13.02 36.79
N ASP A 24 -11.02 11.96 36.67
CA ASP A 24 -10.55 10.69 36.10
C ASP A 24 -10.05 10.91 34.67
N TYR A 25 -8.73 10.90 34.48
CA TYR A 25 -8.11 11.04 33.16
C TYR A 25 -8.23 9.72 32.39
N LYS A 26 -8.98 9.73 31.29
CA LYS A 26 -9.04 8.64 30.33
C LYS A 26 -7.96 8.84 29.27
N ILE A 27 -6.84 8.13 29.41
CA ILE A 27 -5.74 8.14 28.44
C ILE A 27 -5.93 6.94 27.51
N GLY A 28 -6.23 7.22 26.24
CA GLY A 28 -6.22 6.21 25.17
C GLY A 28 -4.92 6.29 24.38
N PHE A 29 -4.37 5.14 23.99
CA PHE A 29 -3.26 5.07 23.03
C PHE A 29 -3.75 4.43 21.74
N VAL A 30 -3.22 4.88 20.61
CA VAL A 30 -3.51 4.32 19.29
C VAL A 30 -2.22 3.73 18.74
N ASN A 31 -2.29 2.49 18.28
CA ASN A 31 -1.20 1.89 17.51
C ASN A 31 -1.32 2.38 16.06
N VAL A 32 -0.47 3.32 15.69
CA VAL A 32 -0.46 3.97 14.37
C VAL A 32 -0.15 2.98 13.26
N GLU A 33 0.80 2.06 13.48
CA GLU A 33 1.18 1.03 12.50
C GLU A 33 0.00 0.09 12.18
N ARG A 34 -0.68 -0.39 13.23
CA ARG A 34 -1.87 -1.23 13.07
C ARG A 34 -3.01 -0.48 12.39
N LEU A 35 -3.19 0.80 12.69
CA LEU A 35 -4.19 1.63 12.04
C LEU A 35 -3.90 1.76 10.53
N PHE A 36 -2.65 2.05 10.15
CA PHE A 36 -2.29 2.16 8.73
C PHE A 36 -2.37 0.82 7.98
N ARG A 37 -2.17 -0.31 8.64
CA ARG A 37 -2.29 -1.63 7.98
C ARG A 37 -3.73 -2.13 7.89
N ASP A 38 -4.48 -2.02 8.99
CA ASP A 38 -5.76 -2.73 9.14
C ASP A 38 -6.98 -1.83 8.83
N SER A 39 -6.79 -0.52 8.73
CA SER A 39 -7.89 0.42 8.46
C SER A 39 -8.52 0.17 7.08
N ALA A 40 -9.84 0.41 7.02
CA ALA A 40 -10.60 0.26 5.78
C ALA A 40 -10.06 1.10 4.61
N PRO A 41 -9.63 2.38 4.80
CA PRO A 41 -9.00 3.15 3.72
C PRO A 41 -7.71 2.52 3.21
N ALA A 42 -6.84 2.05 4.10
CA ALA A 42 -5.58 1.43 3.71
C ALA A 42 -5.77 0.14 2.90
N LYS A 43 -6.68 -0.74 3.35
CA LYS A 43 -7.02 -1.96 2.61
C LYS A 43 -7.56 -1.66 1.21
N ARG A 44 -8.38 -0.62 1.06
CA ARG A 44 -8.90 -0.20 -0.27
C ARG A 44 -7.79 0.28 -1.19
N VAL A 45 -6.85 1.07 -0.67
CA VAL A 45 -5.69 1.55 -1.44
C VAL A 45 -4.78 0.38 -1.82
N GLN A 46 -4.50 -0.53 -0.88
CA GLN A 46 -3.72 -1.74 -1.13
C GLN A 46 -4.34 -2.59 -2.25
N GLN A 47 -5.64 -2.87 -2.18
CA GLN A 47 -6.34 -3.61 -3.24
C GLN A 47 -6.33 -2.89 -4.58
N LYS A 48 -6.39 -1.55 -4.58
CA LYS A 48 -6.30 -0.76 -5.81
C LYS A 48 -4.90 -0.86 -6.43
N LEU A 49 -3.85 -0.71 -5.62
CA LEU A 49 -2.46 -0.88 -6.06
C LEU A 49 -2.24 -2.30 -6.57
N GLU A 50 -2.67 -3.32 -5.83
CA GLU A 50 -2.53 -4.72 -6.24
C GLU A 50 -3.16 -4.97 -7.62
N ARG A 51 -4.36 -4.43 -7.89
CA ARG A 51 -5.01 -4.52 -9.20
C ARG A 51 -4.24 -3.79 -10.31
N GLU A 52 -3.77 -2.58 -10.04
CA GLU A 52 -3.03 -1.78 -11.02
C GLU A 52 -1.67 -2.40 -11.35
N PHE A 53 -0.97 -2.95 -10.35
CA PHE A 53 0.32 -3.61 -10.52
C PHE A 53 0.18 -5.02 -11.10
N SER A 54 -0.85 -5.79 -10.71
CA SER A 54 -1.07 -7.14 -11.26
C SER A 54 -1.39 -7.10 -12.76
N ALA A 55 -2.14 -6.08 -13.20
CA ALA A 55 -2.42 -5.87 -14.62
C ALA A 55 -1.13 -5.59 -15.40
N ARG A 56 -0.30 -4.67 -14.90
CA ARG A 56 1.00 -4.35 -15.52
C ARG A 56 1.94 -5.55 -15.57
N GLU A 57 2.01 -6.32 -14.48
CA GLU A 57 2.84 -7.53 -14.42
C GLU A 57 2.38 -8.57 -15.44
N THR A 58 1.06 -8.74 -15.60
CA THR A 58 0.49 -9.64 -16.62
C THR A 58 0.87 -9.21 -18.03
N ASP A 59 0.84 -7.91 -18.33
CA ASP A 59 1.22 -7.38 -19.63
C ASP A 59 2.71 -7.61 -19.93
N VAL A 60 3.60 -7.32 -18.96
CA VAL A 60 5.05 -7.61 -19.07
C VAL A 60 5.27 -9.10 -19.33
N GLN A 61 4.64 -9.98 -18.54
CA GLN A 61 4.78 -11.42 -18.70
C GLN A 61 4.29 -11.92 -20.06
N LYS A 62 3.21 -11.33 -20.60
CA LYS A 62 2.67 -11.68 -21.91
C LYS A 62 3.68 -11.37 -23.02
N VAL A 63 4.22 -10.15 -23.06
CA VAL A 63 5.21 -9.77 -24.08
C VAL A 63 6.49 -10.59 -23.92
N ALA A 64 6.94 -10.85 -22.69
CA ALA A 64 8.11 -11.68 -22.42
C ALA A 64 7.93 -13.14 -22.90
N ARG A 65 6.71 -13.68 -22.89
CA ARG A 65 6.42 -15.00 -23.47
C ARG A 65 6.48 -14.95 -25.00
N GLN A 66 5.86 -13.96 -25.62
CA GLN A 66 5.85 -13.81 -27.08
C GLN A 66 7.27 -13.65 -27.66
N VAL A 67 8.13 -12.86 -27.00
CA VAL A 67 9.55 -12.71 -27.37
C VAL A 67 10.27 -14.07 -27.35
N ARG A 68 10.08 -14.85 -26.28
CA ARG A 68 10.70 -16.19 -26.14
C ARG A 68 10.17 -17.19 -27.17
N GLU A 69 8.88 -17.15 -27.47
CA GLU A 69 8.26 -18.01 -28.49
C GLU A 69 8.79 -17.68 -29.89
N LEU A 70 8.90 -16.38 -30.24
CA LEU A 70 9.47 -15.94 -31.50
C LEU A 70 10.95 -16.30 -31.64
N GLN A 71 11.75 -16.11 -30.59
CA GLN A 71 13.15 -16.58 -30.55
C GLN A 71 13.21 -18.08 -30.78
N GLY A 72 12.43 -18.86 -30.03
CA GLY A 72 12.41 -20.31 -30.16
C GLY A 72 11.98 -20.79 -31.55
N SER A 73 11.03 -20.12 -32.21
CA SER A 73 10.64 -20.46 -33.58
C SER A 73 11.73 -20.12 -34.60
N LEU A 74 12.39 -18.96 -34.46
CA LEU A 74 13.51 -18.58 -35.32
C LEU A 74 14.71 -19.52 -35.15
N ASP A 75 15.03 -19.93 -33.93
CA ASP A 75 16.15 -20.84 -33.64
C ASP A 75 15.89 -22.25 -34.17
N LYS A 76 14.66 -22.75 -34.06
CA LYS A 76 14.29 -24.11 -34.49
C LYS A 76 14.01 -24.21 -35.99
N ASP A 77 13.17 -23.33 -36.49
CA ASP A 77 12.60 -23.45 -37.82
C ASP A 77 13.25 -22.47 -38.80
N GLY A 78 14.06 -21.52 -38.34
CA GLY A 78 14.58 -20.42 -39.15
C GLY A 78 15.42 -20.84 -40.35
N ALA A 79 16.09 -22.00 -40.30
CA ALA A 79 16.82 -22.57 -41.43
C ALA A 79 15.90 -23.16 -42.52
N THR A 80 14.66 -23.48 -42.16
CA THR A 80 13.64 -24.05 -43.06
C THR A 80 12.57 -23.04 -43.49
N MET A 81 12.52 -21.87 -42.86
CA MET A 81 11.61 -20.78 -43.23
C MET A 81 11.99 -20.13 -44.55
N GLY A 82 10.98 -19.66 -45.30
CA GLY A 82 11.23 -18.78 -46.44
C GLY A 82 11.85 -17.45 -45.99
N GLU A 83 12.75 -16.89 -46.79
CA GLU A 83 13.51 -15.67 -46.44
C GLU A 83 12.60 -14.49 -46.03
N SER A 84 11.48 -14.32 -46.74
CA SER A 84 10.47 -13.30 -46.42
C SER A 84 9.80 -13.53 -45.05
N GLU A 85 9.45 -14.78 -44.73
CA GLU A 85 8.84 -15.13 -43.45
C GLU A 85 9.84 -14.96 -42.29
N ARG A 86 11.07 -15.43 -42.48
CA ARG A 86 12.18 -15.28 -41.52
C ARG A 86 12.41 -13.80 -41.20
N ARG A 87 12.53 -12.95 -42.24
CA ARG A 87 12.73 -11.50 -42.09
C ARG A 87 11.57 -10.82 -41.37
N ASN A 88 10.33 -11.25 -41.61
CA ASN A 88 9.16 -10.72 -40.91
C ASN A 88 9.21 -11.07 -39.41
N LYS A 89 9.49 -12.34 -39.06
CA LYS A 89 9.62 -12.77 -37.67
C LYS A 89 10.79 -12.11 -36.94
N GLU A 90 11.93 -11.91 -37.60
CA GLU A 90 13.06 -11.16 -37.03
C GLU A 90 12.67 -9.71 -36.70
N ARG A 91 11.92 -9.05 -37.60
CA ARG A 91 11.43 -7.69 -37.37
C ARG A 91 10.45 -7.64 -36.20
N ASP A 92 9.52 -8.60 -36.14
CA ASP A 92 8.53 -8.67 -35.07
C ASP A 92 9.18 -8.96 -33.72
N LEU A 93 10.18 -9.84 -33.68
CA LEU A 93 11.01 -10.08 -32.49
C LEU A 93 11.72 -8.80 -32.04
N ALA A 94 12.32 -8.03 -32.95
CA ALA A 94 12.99 -6.77 -32.61
C ALA A 94 12.00 -5.74 -32.06
N ASN A 95 10.78 -5.68 -32.61
CA ASN A 95 9.73 -4.78 -32.12
C ASN A 95 9.24 -5.16 -30.72
N GLN A 96 8.93 -6.45 -30.50
CA GLN A 96 8.48 -6.92 -29.19
C GLN A 96 9.58 -6.84 -28.12
N SER A 97 10.84 -7.04 -28.50
CA SER A 97 11.97 -6.88 -27.57
C SER A 97 12.11 -5.44 -27.07
N ARG A 98 11.94 -4.45 -27.97
CA ARG A 98 11.92 -3.03 -27.58
C ARG A 98 10.73 -2.70 -26.70
N ASP A 99 9.57 -3.27 -27.00
CA ASP A 99 8.37 -3.06 -26.21
C ASP A 99 8.49 -3.67 -24.81
N LEU A 100 9.05 -4.88 -24.69
CA LEU A 100 9.36 -5.49 -23.41
C LEU A 100 10.28 -4.60 -22.57
N GLN A 101 11.39 -4.14 -23.16
CA GLN A 101 12.30 -3.22 -22.48
C GLN A 101 11.62 -1.90 -22.06
N ARG A 102 10.66 -1.41 -22.85
CA ARG A 102 9.87 -0.22 -22.50
C ARG A 102 8.97 -0.50 -21.30
N LEU A 103 8.27 -1.64 -21.30
CA LEU A 103 7.38 -2.04 -20.21
C LEU A 103 8.15 -2.28 -18.91
N GLU A 104 9.30 -2.95 -18.98
CA GLU A 104 10.17 -3.20 -17.82
C GLU A 104 10.71 -1.91 -17.19
N ARG A 105 10.94 -0.84 -17.96
CA ARG A 105 11.35 0.47 -17.42
C ARG A 105 10.20 1.26 -16.79
N GLN A 106 8.96 0.92 -17.14
CA GLN A 106 7.75 1.61 -16.66
C GLN A 106 7.08 0.88 -15.48
N PHE A 107 7.57 -0.31 -15.17
CA PHE A 107 7.23 -1.11 -14.00
C PHE A 107 8.17 -0.76 -12.84
#